data_AF-A0A7X8BNJ1-F1
#
_entry.id   AF-A0A7X8BNJ1-F1
#
_cell.length_a   1.000
_cell.length_b   1.000
_cell.length_c   1.000
_cell.angle_alpha   90.00
_cell.angle_beta   90.00
_cell.angle_gamma   90.00
#
_symmetry.space_group_name_H-M   'P 1'
#
loop_
_entity.id
_entity.type
_entity.pdbx_description
1 polymer ?
#
loop_
_entity_poly.entity_id
_entity_poly.type
_entity_poly.pdbx_seq_one_letter_code
_entity_poly.pdbx_strand_id
1 'polypeptide(L)'
;MASLNDNIPAQPLVVDLKKNISLNDRFLFQRELFQNDRQEMDRTMHALSKLSTYDQAEKYLRESRAWDFENATVSDFLMVIKQGFE
;
A
#
# COMPACT_ATOMS: atom_id res chain seq x y z
N MET A 1 -30.78 -0.44 -7.58
CA MET A 1 -29.43 0.02 -7.97
C MET A 1 -28.46 -0.63 -7.02
N ALA A 2 -27.57 -1.48 -7.54
CA ALA A 2 -26.74 -2.35 -6.72
C ALA A 2 -25.75 -1.51 -5.90
N SER A 3 -26.02 -1.39 -4.60
CA SER A 3 -25.01 -1.00 -3.62
C SER A 3 -23.93 -2.06 -3.67
N LEU A 4 -22.80 -1.73 -4.29
CA LEU A 4 -21.62 -2.56 -4.28
C LEU A 4 -21.12 -2.59 -2.84
N ASN A 5 -21.66 -3.55 -2.09
CA ASN A 5 -21.06 -4.11 -0.90
C ASN A 5 -19.74 -4.74 -1.36
N ASP A 6 -18.73 -3.88 -1.55
CA ASP A 6 -17.34 -4.29 -1.74
C ASP A 6 -16.89 -4.84 -0.38
N ASN A 7 -17.23 -6.10 -0.18
CA ASN A 7 -16.68 -6.95 0.85
C ASN A 7 -15.23 -7.21 0.45
N ILE A 8 -14.40 -6.17 0.54
CA ILE A 8 -12.95 -6.28 0.42
C ILE A 8 -12.57 -7.20 1.58
N PRO A 9 -12.19 -8.47 1.34
CA PRO A 9 -11.76 -9.32 2.43
C PRO A 9 -10.58 -8.58 3.04
N ALA A 10 -10.73 -8.16 4.29
CA ALA A 10 -9.72 -7.40 5.00
C ALA A 10 -8.48 -8.29 5.10
N GLN A 11 -7.58 -8.09 4.15
CA GLN A 11 -6.33 -8.82 4.05
C GLN A 11 -5.54 -8.45 5.31
N PRO A 12 -5.25 -9.41 6.20
CA PRO A 12 -4.72 -9.11 7.53
C PRO A 12 -3.41 -8.32 7.45
N LEU A 13 -2.56 -8.59 6.47
CA LEU A 13 -1.32 -7.84 6.21
C LEU A 13 -1.58 -6.33 6.03
N VAL A 14 -2.60 -5.97 5.25
CA VAL A 14 -2.96 -4.58 4.97
C VAL A 14 -3.64 -3.92 6.17
N VAL A 15 -4.39 -4.69 6.96
CA VAL A 15 -4.93 -4.23 8.24
C VAL A 15 -3.80 -3.95 9.24
N ASP A 16 -2.78 -4.78 9.31
CA ASP A 16 -1.62 -4.58 10.17
C ASP A 16 -0.76 -3.38 9.72
N LEU A 17 -0.58 -3.19 8.41
CA LEU A 17 -0.01 -1.95 7.86
C LEU A 17 -0.86 -0.75 8.26
N LYS A 18 -2.18 -0.79 8.03
CA LYS A 18 -3.11 0.29 8.42
C LYS A 18 -3.17 0.54 9.92
N LYS A 19 -2.78 -0.43 10.77
CA LYS A 19 -2.71 -0.28 12.23
C LYS A 19 -1.40 0.36 12.68
N ASN A 20 -0.30 0.13 11.97
CA ASN A 20 1.00 0.74 12.27
C ASN A 20 1.16 2.15 11.67
N ILE A 21 0.46 2.45 10.58
CA ILE A 21 0.50 3.78 9.95
C ILE A 21 -0.53 4.70 10.61
N SER A 22 -0.10 5.90 11.04
CA SER A 22 -1.04 6.94 11.47
C SER A 22 -1.97 7.34 10.32
N LEU A 23 -3.23 7.64 10.64
CA LEU A 23 -4.26 8.04 9.67
C LEU A 23 -3.79 9.17 8.72
N ASN A 24 -2.90 10.04 9.23
CA ASN A 24 -2.29 11.14 8.51
C ASN A 24 -1.30 10.67 7.42
N ASP A 25 -0.39 9.76 7.74
CA ASP A 25 0.57 9.19 6.78
C ASP A 25 -0.13 8.35 5.71
N ARG A 26 -1.20 7.65 6.09
CA ARG A 26 -2.01 6.92 5.11
C ARG A 26 -2.60 7.84 4.04
N PHE A 27 -3.11 9.02 4.45
CA PHE A 27 -3.62 10.02 3.51
C PHE A 27 -2.49 10.63 2.67
N LEU A 28 -1.32 10.85 3.27
CA LEU A 28 -0.14 11.33 2.56
C LEU A 28 0.29 10.34 1.47
N PHE A 29 0.45 9.05 1.81
CA PHE A 29 0.79 8.00 0.85
C PHE A 29 -0.26 7.92 -0.25
N GLN A 30 -1.55 7.86 0.11
CA GLN A 30 -2.61 7.81 -0.89
C GLN A 30 -2.56 9.03 -1.83
N ARG A 31 -2.29 10.23 -1.33
CA ARG A 31 -2.29 11.45 -2.16
C ARG A 31 -1.02 11.60 -2.99
N GLU A 32 0.14 11.34 -2.43
CA GLU A 32 1.43 11.51 -3.10
C GLU A 32 1.74 10.34 -4.03
N LEU A 33 1.58 9.11 -3.53
CA LEU A 33 2.00 7.91 -4.25
C LEU A 33 0.92 7.37 -5.19
N PHE A 34 -0.35 7.54 -4.81
CA PHE A 34 -1.52 7.05 -5.53
C PHE A 34 -2.37 8.19 -6.12
N GLN A 35 -1.93 9.45 -6.05
CA GLN A 35 -2.67 10.61 -6.60
C GLN A 35 -4.13 10.70 -6.09
N ASN A 36 -4.35 10.32 -4.84
CA ASN A 36 -5.65 10.19 -4.17
C ASN A 36 -6.55 9.07 -4.72
N ASP A 37 -6.01 8.19 -5.56
CA ASP A 37 -6.73 7.08 -6.17
C ASP A 37 -6.85 5.89 -5.21
N ARG A 38 -8.07 5.69 -4.72
CA ARG A 38 -8.40 4.61 -3.78
C ARG A 38 -8.39 3.24 -4.45
N GLN A 39 -8.74 3.17 -5.74
CA GLN A 39 -8.78 1.92 -6.50
C GLN A 39 -7.36 1.40 -6.73
N GLU A 40 -6.44 2.31 -7.02
CA GLU A 40 -5.04 1.98 -7.23
C GLU A 40 -4.35 1.55 -5.94
N MET A 41 -4.70 2.17 -4.81
CA MET A 41 -4.26 1.72 -3.49
C MET A 41 -4.76 0.31 -3.22
N ASP A 42 -6.04 0.02 -3.45
CA ASP A 42 -6.62 -1.29 -3.19
C ASP A 42 -6.01 -2.38 -4.09
N ARG A 43 -5.82 -2.09 -5.39
CA ARG A 43 -5.11 -2.98 -6.33
C ARG A 43 -3.69 -3.27 -5.89
N THR A 44 -2.96 -2.25 -5.47
CA THR A 44 -1.58 -2.40 -5.01
C THR A 44 -1.54 -3.22 -3.73
N MET A 45 -2.44 -2.97 -2.78
CA MET A 45 -2.56 -3.76 -1.55
C MET A 45 -2.96 -5.22 -1.80
N HIS A 46 -3.82 -5.47 -2.79
CA HIS A 46 -4.18 -6.82 -3.22
C HIS A 46 -3.03 -7.52 -3.96
N ALA A 47 -2.23 -6.78 -4.74
CA ALA A 47 -1.01 -7.32 -5.32
C ALA A 47 -0.01 -7.67 -4.21
N LEU A 48 0.27 -6.75 -3.28
CA LEU A 48 1.16 -6.94 -2.14
C LEU A 48 0.77 -8.12 -1.26
N SER A 49 -0.52 -8.33 -1.01
CA SER A 49 -1.00 -9.47 -0.20
C SER A 49 -0.84 -10.83 -0.89
N LYS A 50 -0.63 -10.86 -2.21
CA LYS A 50 -0.25 -12.07 -2.95
C LYS A 50 1.25 -12.34 -2.87
N LEU A 51 2.03 -11.36 -2.45
CA LEU A 51 3.46 -11.48 -2.26
C LEU A 51 3.72 -11.96 -0.84
N SER A 52 4.75 -12.79 -0.67
CA SER A 52 5.09 -13.36 0.64
C SER A 52 6.30 -12.69 1.28
N THR A 53 6.94 -11.73 0.57
CA THR A 53 8.17 -11.08 1.00
C THR A 53 8.20 -9.61 0.62
N TYR A 54 8.90 -8.82 1.46
CA TYR A 54 9.15 -7.41 1.21
C TYR A 54 9.90 -7.15 -0.11
N ASP A 55 10.89 -7.98 -0.45
CA ASP A 55 11.67 -7.84 -1.70
C ASP A 55 10.77 -7.89 -2.94
N GLN A 56 9.84 -8.84 -2.99
CA GLN A 56 8.86 -8.92 -4.08
C GLN A 56 7.93 -7.69 -4.09
N ALA A 57 7.52 -7.22 -2.92
CA ALA A 57 6.69 -6.03 -2.77
C ALA A 57 7.38 -4.76 -3.28
N GLU A 58 8.61 -4.51 -2.84
CA GLU A 58 9.42 -3.38 -3.29
C GLU A 58 9.64 -3.45 -4.80
N LYS A 59 10.01 -4.61 -5.32
CA LYS A 59 10.24 -4.79 -6.75
C LYS A 59 8.98 -4.57 -7.58
N TYR A 60 7.84 -5.12 -7.13
CA TYR A 60 6.54 -4.87 -7.77
C TYR A 60 6.20 -3.38 -7.76
N LEU A 61 6.42 -2.67 -6.64
CA LEU A 61 6.17 -1.24 -6.57
C LEU A 61 7.09 -0.47 -7.51
N ARG A 62 8.38 -0.81 -7.57
CA ARG A 62 9.38 -0.22 -8.46
C ARG A 62 9.10 -0.43 -9.95
N GLU A 63 8.56 -1.60 -10.30
CA GLU A 63 8.22 -1.96 -11.68
C GLU A 63 6.84 -1.44 -12.09
N SER A 64 5.86 -1.46 -11.16
CA SER A 64 4.50 -0.98 -11.37
C SER A 64 4.45 0.55 -11.37
N ARG A 65 5.30 1.19 -10.58
CA ARG A 65 5.39 2.64 -10.42
C ARG A 65 6.84 3.07 -10.34
N ALA A 66 7.22 3.97 -11.23
CA ALA A 66 8.50 4.66 -11.17
C ALA A 66 8.48 5.72 -10.05
N TRP A 67 8.31 5.28 -8.81
CA TRP A 67 8.40 6.14 -7.64
C TRP A 67 9.84 6.55 -7.39
N ASP A 68 10.03 7.80 -6.99
CA ASP A 68 11.33 8.32 -6.58
C ASP A 68 11.69 7.81 -5.19
N PHE A 69 12.62 6.86 -5.10
CA PHE A 69 13.14 6.37 -3.82
C PHE A 69 13.89 7.46 -3.03
N GLU A 70 14.25 8.57 -3.67
CA GLU A 70 14.76 9.78 -3.00
C GLU A 70 13.66 10.58 -2.29
N ASN A 71 12.38 10.32 -2.61
CA ASN A 71 11.27 10.95 -1.93
C ASN A 71 11.07 10.32 -0.54
N ALA A 72 11.03 11.17 0.49
CA ALA A 72 10.78 10.77 1.87
C ALA A 72 9.50 9.96 2.01
N THR A 73 8.44 10.30 1.26
CA THR A 73 7.16 9.61 1.27
C THR A 73 7.25 8.18 0.70
N VAL A 74 8.09 7.94 -0.31
CA VAL A 74 8.33 6.60 -0.86
C VAL A 74 9.11 5.76 0.14
N SER A 75 10.16 6.34 0.73
CA SER A 75 10.99 5.68 1.75
C SER A 75 10.19 5.29 2.99
N ASP A 76 9.31 6.17 3.47
CA ASP A 76 8.46 5.90 4.64
C ASP A 76 7.44 4.80 4.34
N PHE A 77 6.80 4.85 3.16
CA PHE A 77 5.88 3.80 2.70
C PHE A 77 6.56 2.42 2.60
N LEU A 78 7.79 2.38 2.08
CA LEU A 78 8.60 1.16 2.01
C LEU A 78 8.97 0.64 3.40
N MET A 79 9.34 1.51 4.34
CA MET A 79 9.66 1.13 5.72
C MET A 79 8.44 0.52 6.42
N VAL A 80 7.29 1.15 6.24
CA VAL A 80 6.00 0.67 6.72
C VAL A 80 5.67 -0.71 6.15
N ILE A 81 5.79 -0.89 4.83
CA ILE A 81 5.54 -2.18 4.19
C ILE A 81 6.46 -3.24 4.78
N LYS A 82 7.75 -2.93 4.90
CA LYS A 82 8.74 -3.83 5.51
C LYS A 82 8.34 -4.28 6.92
N GLN A 83 7.87 -3.36 7.75
CA GLN A 83 7.39 -3.68 9.11
C GLN A 83 6.14 -4.57 9.13
N GLY A 84 5.27 -4.49 8.12
CA GLY A 84 4.10 -5.37 8.04
C GLY A 84 4.37 -6.75 7.44
N PHE A 85 5.52 -6.94 6.80
CA PHE A 85 5.99 -8.24 6.29
C PHE A 85 6.89 -8.99 7.29
N GLU A 86 7.31 -8.35 8.38
CA GLU A 86 8.18 -8.89 9.43
C GLU A 86 7.40 -9.55 10.58
#